data_AF-A0A929QHS2-F1
#
_entry.id   AF-A0A929QHS2-F1
#
_cell.length_a   1.000
_cell.length_b   1.000
_cell.length_c   1.000
_cell.angle_alpha   90.00
_cell.angle_beta   90.00
_cell.angle_gamma   90.00
#
_symmetry.space_group_name_H-M   'P 1'
#
loop_
_entity.id
_entity.type
_entity.pdbx_description
1 polymer ?
#
loop_
_entity_poly.entity_id
_entity_poly.type
_entity_poly.pdbx_seq_one_letter_code
_entity_poly.pdbx_strand_id
1 'polypeptide(L)'
;MKNVLNILIIFMLVLLFFNLFGGNNSTPKTGLDISFAPNNYTVPASVKIKVSNYTDQKINLNACTNLEIRKNGEKMSFDENFCKNYENFEVDKKTVGEISFQDQYEKFKETGKYSMEANLSDGKKFTSDMTVGNKGTISKLFTYAIYAPIYNLFIWLISIFQGSFGWAIISVTIIIRLALIWPQHRTMLSQKKLQALQPKIKKIQDENKGNQQVIGIKIMELYKKEKVNPFGSCGFLFIQIPILLVLYNVILSIKDHSNTYYLYGALNQFDISSINFNFFDLNLLQNGGTQGLILAIAVGLIQFIQIKLSL
;
A
#
# COMPACT_ATOMS: atom_id res chain seq x y z
N MET A 1 25.03 -3.99 22.29
CA MET A 1 23.95 -4.84 22.83
C MET A 1 22.92 -4.07 23.66
N LYS A 2 23.29 -3.27 24.68
CA LYS A 2 22.34 -2.47 25.48
C LYS A 2 21.40 -1.56 24.67
N ASN A 3 21.90 -0.89 23.62
CA ASN A 3 21.07 0.01 22.81
C ASN A 3 20.03 -0.74 21.94
N VAL A 4 20.35 -1.95 21.49
CA VAL A 4 19.42 -2.78 20.69
C VAL A 4 18.31 -3.34 21.57
N LEU A 5 18.65 -3.76 22.79
CA LEU A 5 17.67 -4.21 23.78
C LEU A 5 16.71 -3.08 24.18
N ASN A 6 17.21 -1.87 24.39
CA ASN A 6 16.36 -0.71 24.69
C ASN A 6 15.44 -0.33 23.52
N ILE A 7 15.93 -0.41 22.28
CA ILE A 7 15.10 -0.14 21.09
C ILE A 7 14.00 -1.20 20.94
N LEU A 8 14.32 -2.48 21.18
CA LEU A 8 13.33 -3.57 21.16
C LEU A 8 12.27 -3.41 22.26
N ILE A 9 12.68 -3.01 23.47
CA ILE A 9 11.76 -2.77 24.59
C ILE A 9 10.86 -1.57 24.29
N ILE A 10 11.41 -0.47 23.75
CA ILE A 10 10.62 0.70 23.36
C ILE A 10 9.64 0.33 22.23
N PHE A 11 10.08 -0.43 21.22
CA PHE A 11 9.21 -0.88 20.14
C PHE A 11 8.08 -1.79 20.64
N MET A 12 8.38 -2.70 21.58
CA MET A 12 7.38 -3.57 22.19
C MET A 12 6.40 -2.79 23.08
N LEU A 13 6.88 -1.80 23.85
CA LEU A 13 6.03 -0.92 24.64
C LEU A 13 5.15 -0.01 23.78
N VAL A 14 5.65 0.47 22.65
CA VAL A 14 4.86 1.25 21.67
C VAL A 14 3.79 0.36 21.03
N LEU A 15 4.12 -0.87 20.64
CA LEU A 15 3.13 -1.83 20.14
C LEU A 15 2.06 -2.16 21.20
N LEU A 16 2.46 -2.38 22.46
CA LEU A 16 1.54 -2.59 23.57
C LEU A 16 0.67 -1.36 23.83
N PHE A 17 1.22 -0.15 23.76
CA PHE A 17 0.49 1.10 23.95
C PHE A 17 -0.55 1.31 22.83
N PHE A 18 -0.19 1.09 21.56
CA PHE A 18 -1.13 1.16 20.45
C PHE A 18 -2.22 0.07 20.52
N ASN A 19 -1.91 -1.11 21.06
CA ASN A 19 -2.91 -2.18 21.22
C ASN A 19 -3.82 -1.97 22.44
N LEU A 20 -3.32 -1.34 23.51
CA LEU A 20 -4.09 -1.02 24.72
C LEU A 20 -4.97 0.22 24.57
N PHE A 21 -4.56 1.21 23.78
CA PHE A 21 -5.30 2.45 23.54
C PHE A 21 -5.95 2.53 22.15
N GLY A 22 -5.77 1.50 21.31
CA GLY A 22 -6.50 1.30 20.06
C GLY A 22 -7.93 0.83 20.29
N GLY A 23 -8.69 1.57 21.09
CA GLY A 23 -10.11 1.33 21.29
C GLY A 23 -10.88 1.62 19.99
N ASN A 24 -11.27 0.57 19.27
CA ASN A 24 -12.36 0.68 18.30
C ASN A 24 -13.64 1.00 19.09
N ASN A 25 -13.96 2.29 19.22
CA ASN A 25 -15.29 2.74 19.60
C ASN A 25 -16.26 2.48 18.44
N SER A 26 -16.46 1.21 18.10
CA SER A 26 -17.59 0.77 17.30
C SER A 26 -18.75 0.59 18.26
N THR A 27 -19.73 1.50 18.18
CA THR A 27 -21.06 1.28 18.74
C THR A 27 -21.53 -0.14 18.37
N PRO A 28 -22.18 -0.89 19.29
CA PRO A 28 -22.70 -2.20 18.97
C PRO A 28 -23.79 -2.04 17.90
N LYS A 29 -23.41 -2.24 16.64
CA LYS A 29 -24.35 -2.27 15.52
C LYS A 29 -25.19 -3.53 15.66
N THR A 30 -26.50 -3.36 15.70
CA THR A 30 -27.50 -4.44 15.72
C THR A 30 -28.27 -4.43 14.40
N GLY A 31 -28.61 -5.59 13.86
CA GLY A 31 -29.37 -5.70 12.61
C GLY A 31 -28.51 -5.92 11.35
N LEU A 32 -29.04 -5.54 10.19
CA LEU A 32 -28.38 -5.65 8.90
C LEU A 32 -28.04 -4.25 8.38
N ASP A 33 -26.85 -4.06 7.83
CA ASP A 33 -26.40 -2.80 7.20
C ASP A 33 -25.81 -3.14 5.82
N ILE A 34 -26.40 -2.60 4.76
CA ILE A 34 -25.92 -2.74 3.39
C ILE A 34 -25.57 -1.35 2.87
N SER A 35 -24.28 -1.09 2.67
CA SER A 35 -23.81 0.25 2.32
C SER A 35 -22.53 0.24 1.49
N PHE A 36 -22.32 1.31 0.73
CA PHE A 36 -21.02 1.57 0.11
C PHE A 36 -19.96 1.77 1.18
N ALA A 37 -18.83 1.10 1.03
CA ALA A 37 -17.71 1.27 1.95
C ALA A 37 -16.37 1.20 1.20
N PRO A 38 -15.67 2.33 1.00
CA PRO A 38 -15.98 3.70 1.49
C PRO A 38 -17.17 4.38 0.77
N ASN A 39 -17.59 5.54 1.27
CA ASN A 39 -18.64 6.40 0.67
C ASN A 39 -18.06 7.50 -0.25
N ASN A 40 -16.74 7.59 -0.38
CA ASN A 40 -16.07 8.51 -1.28
C ASN A 40 -14.92 7.79 -1.98
N TYR A 41 -14.94 7.82 -3.31
CA TYR A 41 -13.94 7.22 -4.17
C TYR A 41 -13.31 8.27 -5.07
N THR A 42 -12.15 7.95 -5.62
CA THR A 42 -11.50 8.76 -6.67
C THR A 42 -11.23 7.90 -7.88
N VAL A 43 -11.40 8.44 -9.09
CA VAL A 43 -11.16 7.69 -10.34
C VAL A 43 -9.68 7.26 -10.45
N PRO A 44 -9.38 6.01 -10.87
CA PRO A 44 -10.31 4.90 -11.09
C PRO A 44 -10.78 4.30 -9.76
N ALA A 45 -12.08 3.96 -9.67
CA ALA A 45 -12.71 3.50 -8.44
C ALA A 45 -13.07 2.01 -8.51
N SER A 46 -12.56 1.21 -7.58
CA SER A 46 -13.01 -0.15 -7.32
C SER A 46 -14.09 -0.14 -6.23
N VAL A 47 -15.33 0.01 -6.65
CA VAL A 47 -16.48 0.15 -5.74
C VAL A 47 -16.74 -1.16 -5.00
N LYS A 48 -17.02 -1.05 -3.70
CA LYS A 48 -17.39 -2.17 -2.84
C LYS A 48 -18.65 -1.84 -2.06
N ILE A 49 -19.53 -2.83 -1.95
CA ILE A 49 -20.69 -2.81 -1.06
C ILE A 49 -20.40 -3.77 0.09
N LYS A 50 -20.52 -3.28 1.31
CA LYS A 50 -20.45 -4.11 2.52
C LYS A 50 -21.85 -4.52 2.93
N VAL A 51 -22.01 -5.80 3.19
CA VAL A 51 -23.20 -6.40 3.77
C VAL A 51 -22.82 -6.85 5.18
N SER A 52 -23.16 -6.05 6.18
CA SER A 52 -22.83 -6.33 7.58
C SER A 52 -24.03 -6.99 8.26
N ASN A 53 -23.92 -8.29 8.52
CA ASN A 53 -24.97 -9.07 9.18
C ASN A 53 -24.67 -9.20 10.68
N TYR A 54 -25.27 -8.34 11.49
CA TYR A 54 -25.22 -8.43 12.96
C TYR A 54 -26.40 -9.23 13.54
N THR A 55 -27.17 -9.91 12.70
CA THR A 55 -28.28 -10.77 13.13
C THR A 55 -27.81 -12.20 13.41
N ASP A 56 -28.62 -12.98 14.13
CA ASP A 56 -28.36 -14.39 14.40
C ASP A 56 -28.83 -15.32 13.26
N GLN A 57 -29.38 -14.76 12.18
CA GLN A 57 -29.86 -15.48 11.00
C GLN A 57 -28.90 -15.29 9.80
N LYS A 58 -28.83 -16.30 8.94
CA LYS A 58 -28.12 -16.19 7.65
C LYS A 58 -28.94 -15.36 6.69
N ILE A 59 -28.27 -14.59 5.84
CA ILE A 59 -28.92 -13.74 4.84
C ILE A 59 -28.41 -14.17 3.47
N ASN A 60 -29.33 -14.43 2.54
CA ASN A 60 -29.03 -14.66 1.13
C ASN A 60 -29.47 -13.42 0.34
N LEU A 61 -28.56 -12.92 -0.51
CA LEU A 61 -28.78 -11.77 -1.37
C LEU A 61 -28.37 -12.15 -2.79
N ASN A 62 -29.18 -11.74 -3.76
CA ASN A 62 -28.80 -11.73 -5.16
C ASN A 62 -28.47 -10.28 -5.54
N ALA A 63 -27.21 -10.04 -5.90
CA ALA A 63 -26.74 -8.68 -6.16
C ALA A 63 -27.49 -7.98 -7.30
N CYS A 64 -27.95 -8.70 -8.33
CA CYS A 64 -28.59 -8.08 -9.50
C CYS A 64 -30.10 -7.90 -9.36
N THR A 65 -30.77 -8.69 -8.51
CA THR A 65 -32.22 -8.51 -8.25
C THR A 65 -32.48 -7.67 -7.00
N ASN A 66 -31.62 -7.78 -5.98
CA ASN A 66 -31.82 -7.06 -4.73
C ASN A 66 -31.15 -5.69 -4.71
N LEU A 67 -30.09 -5.44 -5.50
CA LEU A 67 -29.41 -4.15 -5.52
C LEU A 67 -29.71 -3.38 -6.81
N GLU A 68 -30.22 -2.16 -6.66
CA GLU A 68 -30.36 -1.21 -7.74
C GLU A 68 -29.37 -0.07 -7.52
N ILE A 69 -28.44 0.13 -8.45
CA ILE A 69 -27.49 1.25 -8.39
C ILE A 69 -27.83 2.27 -9.47
N ARG A 70 -27.95 3.53 -9.08
CA ARG A 70 -28.19 4.66 -9.97
C ARG A 70 -26.99 5.59 -9.97
N LYS A 71 -26.65 6.13 -11.14
CA LYS A 71 -25.65 7.20 -11.32
C LYS A 71 -26.38 8.47 -11.69
N ASN A 72 -26.24 9.53 -10.89
CA ASN A 72 -26.94 10.80 -11.07
C ASN A 72 -28.47 10.64 -11.26
N GLY A 73 -29.06 9.58 -10.73
CA GLY A 73 -30.49 9.24 -10.87
C GLY A 73 -30.83 8.22 -11.96
N GLU A 74 -29.92 7.89 -12.88
CA GLU A 74 -30.15 6.90 -13.94
C GLU A 74 -29.74 5.48 -13.50
N LYS A 75 -30.59 4.48 -13.74
CA LYS A 75 -30.31 3.08 -13.39
C LYS A 75 -29.14 2.52 -14.20
N MET A 76 -28.20 1.88 -13.53
CA MET A 76 -27.10 1.16 -14.17
C MET A 76 -27.45 -0.32 -14.33
N SER A 77 -27.00 -0.91 -15.45
CA SER A 77 -27.08 -2.35 -15.69
C SER A 77 -25.73 -3.00 -15.44
N PHE A 78 -25.72 -4.22 -14.88
CA PHE A 78 -24.53 -5.02 -14.59
C PHE A 78 -24.43 -6.23 -15.52
N ASP A 79 -23.22 -6.69 -15.79
CA ASP A 79 -23.00 -7.79 -16.74
C ASP A 79 -23.47 -9.13 -16.15
N GLU A 80 -23.93 -10.05 -17.00
CA GLU A 80 -24.49 -11.34 -16.55
C GLU A 80 -23.48 -12.18 -15.76
N ASN A 81 -22.20 -12.13 -16.10
CA ASN A 81 -21.14 -12.86 -15.38
C ASN A 81 -20.99 -12.34 -13.93
N PHE A 82 -21.10 -11.03 -13.74
CA PHE A 82 -21.12 -10.43 -12.41
C PHE A 82 -22.35 -10.90 -11.63
N CYS A 83 -23.52 -10.93 -12.28
CA CYS A 83 -24.75 -11.40 -11.64
C CYS A 83 -24.67 -12.86 -11.20
N LYS A 84 -24.09 -13.74 -12.02
CA LYS A 84 -23.89 -15.17 -11.68
C LYS A 84 -22.97 -15.35 -10.47
N ASN A 85 -21.90 -14.57 -10.38
CA ASN A 85 -20.95 -14.64 -9.27
C ASN A 85 -21.58 -14.26 -7.91
N TYR A 86 -22.63 -13.44 -7.93
CA TYR A 86 -23.32 -12.94 -6.74
C TYR A 86 -24.82 -13.32 -6.70
N GLU A 87 -25.20 -14.39 -7.38
CA GLU A 87 -26.60 -14.86 -7.45
C GLU A 87 -27.07 -15.45 -6.11
N ASN A 88 -26.16 -16.14 -5.41
CA ASN A 88 -26.38 -16.75 -4.10
C ASN A 88 -25.35 -16.23 -3.09
N PHE A 89 -25.29 -14.91 -2.91
CA PHE A 89 -24.35 -14.32 -1.98
C PHE A 89 -24.85 -14.48 -0.54
N GLU A 90 -24.25 -15.45 0.16
CA GLU A 90 -24.58 -15.75 1.55
C GLU A 90 -23.67 -14.99 2.53
N VAL A 91 -24.29 -14.34 3.52
CA VAL A 91 -23.57 -13.72 4.63
C VAL A 91 -23.97 -14.40 5.94
N ASP A 92 -22.99 -15.08 6.55
CA ASP A 92 -23.16 -15.79 7.81
C ASP A 92 -23.46 -14.85 8.98
N LYS A 93 -24.05 -15.41 10.05
CA LYS A 93 -24.37 -14.67 11.27
C LYS A 93 -23.15 -13.97 11.86
N LYS A 94 -23.31 -12.71 12.28
CA LYS A 94 -22.24 -11.90 12.89
C LYS A 94 -20.99 -11.74 12.00
N THR A 95 -21.17 -11.81 10.67
CA THR A 95 -20.10 -11.62 9.69
C THR A 95 -20.40 -10.45 8.75
N VAL A 96 -19.35 -10.01 8.04
CA VAL A 96 -19.45 -8.97 7.02
C VAL A 96 -19.07 -9.60 5.69
N GLY A 97 -20.00 -9.58 4.73
CA GLY A 97 -19.74 -9.91 3.34
C GLY A 97 -19.36 -8.67 2.53
N GLU A 98 -18.55 -8.86 1.48
CA GLU A 98 -18.22 -7.80 0.53
C GLU A 98 -18.62 -8.21 -0.89
N ILE A 99 -19.38 -7.35 -1.58
CA ILE A 99 -19.66 -7.45 -3.01
C ILE A 99 -18.73 -6.45 -3.71
N SER A 100 -17.85 -6.94 -4.57
CA SER A 100 -16.82 -6.14 -5.23
C SER A 100 -17.15 -5.93 -6.70
N PHE A 101 -17.20 -4.67 -7.13
CA PHE A 101 -17.43 -4.28 -8.52
C PHE A 101 -16.13 -4.11 -9.30
N GLN A 102 -15.04 -4.78 -8.89
CA GLN A 102 -13.75 -4.67 -9.56
C GLN A 102 -13.84 -5.02 -11.05
N ASP A 103 -14.53 -6.10 -11.40
CA ASP A 103 -14.71 -6.55 -12.79
C ASP A 103 -15.63 -5.63 -13.62
N GLN A 104 -16.26 -4.66 -12.96
CA GLN A 104 -17.20 -3.69 -13.54
C GLN A 104 -16.72 -2.25 -13.34
N TYR A 105 -15.44 -2.03 -13.02
CA TYR A 105 -14.90 -0.71 -12.69
C TYR A 105 -15.09 0.32 -13.81
N GLU A 106 -15.20 -0.13 -15.07
CA GLU A 106 -15.54 0.67 -16.25
C GLU A 106 -16.79 1.53 -16.02
N LYS A 107 -17.80 0.99 -15.33
CA LYS A 107 -19.08 1.66 -15.02
C LYS A 107 -18.91 2.81 -14.02
N PHE A 108 -17.76 2.87 -13.34
CA PHE A 108 -17.42 3.88 -12.32
C PHE A 108 -16.24 4.78 -12.73
N LYS A 109 -15.88 4.82 -14.02
CA LYS A 109 -14.80 5.69 -14.54
C LYS A 109 -15.12 7.18 -14.48
N GLU A 110 -16.39 7.53 -14.49
CA GLU A 110 -16.84 8.92 -14.50
C GLU A 110 -17.16 9.43 -13.11
N THR A 111 -16.84 10.70 -12.87
CA THR A 111 -17.20 11.38 -11.63
C THR A 111 -18.70 11.59 -11.55
N GLY A 112 -19.27 11.39 -10.37
CA GLY A 112 -20.71 11.52 -10.18
C GLY A 112 -21.15 11.10 -8.78
N LYS A 113 -22.45 11.31 -8.51
CA LYS A 113 -23.11 10.77 -7.33
C LYS A 113 -23.74 9.44 -7.70
N TYR A 114 -23.47 8.42 -6.90
CA TYR A 114 -24.02 7.08 -7.07
C TYR A 114 -24.88 6.77 -5.87
N SER A 115 -26.10 6.32 -6.10
CA SER A 115 -27.01 5.87 -5.05
C SER A 115 -27.32 4.40 -5.26
N MET A 116 -27.43 3.68 -4.16
CA MET A 116 -27.81 2.27 -4.14
C MET A 116 -29.07 2.11 -3.31
N GLU A 117 -30.02 1.35 -3.83
CA GLU A 117 -31.19 0.86 -3.10
C GLU A 117 -31.13 -0.67 -3.05
N ALA A 118 -31.02 -1.23 -1.85
CA ALA A 118 -31.08 -2.66 -1.62
C ALA A 118 -32.46 -3.05 -1.09
N ASN A 119 -33.18 -3.89 -1.83
CA ASN A 119 -34.50 -4.42 -1.46
C ASN A 119 -34.36 -5.88 -1.03
N LEU A 120 -34.55 -6.19 0.24
CA LEU A 120 -34.56 -7.56 0.75
C LEU A 120 -35.94 -8.22 0.62
N SER A 121 -35.95 -9.55 0.54
CA SER A 121 -37.16 -10.38 0.50
C SER A 121 -38.08 -10.20 1.73
N ASP A 122 -37.53 -9.71 2.85
CA ASP A 122 -38.25 -9.35 4.09
C ASP A 122 -38.88 -7.94 4.05
N GLY A 123 -38.91 -7.29 2.87
CA GLY A 123 -39.47 -5.95 2.66
C GLY A 123 -38.62 -4.79 3.18
N LYS A 124 -37.47 -5.07 3.82
CA LYS A 124 -36.52 -4.06 4.30
C LYS A 124 -35.78 -3.40 3.13
N LYS A 125 -35.68 -2.08 3.19
CA LYS A 125 -34.97 -1.25 2.21
C LYS A 125 -33.74 -0.60 2.84
N PHE A 126 -32.61 -0.65 2.16
CA PHE A 126 -31.39 0.06 2.55
C PHE A 126 -30.95 0.99 1.43
N THR A 127 -30.65 2.24 1.76
CA THR A 127 -30.12 3.20 0.81
C THR A 127 -28.74 3.66 1.23
N SER A 128 -27.84 3.78 0.27
CA SER A 128 -26.49 4.28 0.49
C SER A 128 -26.04 5.10 -0.69
N ASP A 129 -25.44 6.25 -0.42
CA ASP A 129 -24.89 7.14 -1.44
C ASP A 129 -23.37 7.14 -1.35
N MET A 130 -22.72 7.21 -2.52
CA MET A 130 -21.30 7.48 -2.63
C MET A 130 -21.02 8.54 -3.68
N THR A 131 -19.87 9.20 -3.55
CA THR A 131 -19.35 10.10 -4.58
C THR A 131 -18.09 9.55 -5.19
N VAL A 132 -18.00 9.59 -6.52
CA VAL A 132 -16.74 9.36 -7.23
C VAL A 132 -16.22 10.71 -7.69
N GLY A 133 -15.11 11.13 -7.10
CA GLY A 133 -14.43 12.39 -7.39
C GLY A 133 -13.20 12.23 -8.27
N ASN A 134 -12.62 13.35 -8.66
CA ASN A 134 -11.31 13.38 -9.27
C ASN A 134 -10.21 13.32 -8.19
N LYS A 135 -9.13 12.57 -8.45
CA LYS A 135 -7.90 12.71 -7.66
C LYS A 135 -7.43 14.17 -7.70
N GLY A 136 -6.95 14.71 -6.58
CA GLY A 136 -6.38 16.06 -6.54
C GLY A 136 -5.17 16.20 -7.47
N THR A 137 -4.88 17.41 -7.95
CA THR A 137 -3.86 17.67 -9.00
C THR A 137 -2.48 17.09 -8.66
N ILE A 138 -2.03 17.25 -7.42
CA ILE A 138 -0.74 16.71 -6.94
C ILE A 138 -0.76 15.18 -6.93
N SER A 139 -1.88 14.58 -6.50
CA SER A 139 -2.05 13.13 -6.49
C SER A 139 -2.08 12.56 -7.91
N LYS A 140 -2.74 13.24 -8.86
CA LYS A 140 -2.70 12.89 -10.28
C LYS A 140 -1.27 12.93 -10.81
N LEU A 141 -0.53 14.03 -10.57
CA LEU A 141 0.85 14.16 -11.01
C LEU A 141 1.72 13.02 -10.47
N PHE A 142 1.66 12.75 -9.17
CA PHE A 142 2.42 11.65 -8.55
C PHE A 142 2.03 10.28 -9.13
N THR A 143 0.73 10.05 -9.33
CA THR A 143 0.22 8.79 -9.88
C THR A 143 0.74 8.58 -11.31
N TYR A 144 0.65 9.59 -12.17
CA TYR A 144 1.10 9.46 -13.57
C TYR A 144 2.63 9.51 -13.72
N ALA A 145 3.33 10.23 -12.85
CA ALA A 145 4.79 10.37 -12.94
C ALA A 145 5.57 9.20 -12.31
N ILE A 146 5.01 8.56 -11.27
CA ILE A 146 5.72 7.55 -10.49
C ILE A 146 4.97 6.22 -10.47
N TYR A 147 3.70 6.22 -10.07
CA TYR A 147 2.93 4.97 -9.93
C TYR A 147 2.70 4.26 -11.27
N ALA A 148 2.17 4.97 -12.28
CA ALA A 148 1.84 4.38 -13.57
C ALA A 148 3.06 3.81 -14.32
N PRO A 149 4.23 4.48 -14.39
CA PRO A 149 5.42 3.90 -15.00
C PRO A 149 5.91 2.65 -14.30
N ILE A 150 5.91 2.63 -12.95
CA ILE A 150 6.34 1.46 -12.17
C ILE A 150 5.35 0.31 -12.36
N TYR A 151 4.04 0.57 -12.35
CA TYR A 151 3.00 -0.43 -12.60
C TYR A 151 3.13 -1.05 -14.00
N ASN A 152 3.29 -0.22 -15.04
CA ASN A 152 3.46 -0.68 -16.42
C ASN A 152 4.75 -1.48 -16.60
N LEU A 153 5.86 -1.00 -16.02
CA LEU A 153 7.12 -1.75 -16.03
C LEU A 153 6.93 -3.13 -15.38
N PHE A 154 6.21 -3.19 -14.27
CA PHE A 154 5.97 -4.43 -13.57
C PHE A 154 5.10 -5.41 -14.37
N ILE A 155 4.00 -4.95 -14.96
CA ILE A 155 3.13 -5.76 -15.84
C ILE A 155 3.89 -6.23 -17.09
N TRP A 156 4.71 -5.36 -17.68
CA TRP A 156 5.57 -5.73 -18.79
C TRP A 156 6.55 -6.85 -18.44
N LEU A 157 7.18 -6.77 -17.26
CA LEU A 157 8.06 -7.84 -16.76
C LEU A 157 7.28 -9.15 -16.52
N ILE A 158 6.09 -9.08 -15.94
CA ILE A 158 5.24 -10.27 -15.75
C ILE A 158 4.93 -10.93 -17.10
N SER A 159 4.61 -10.13 -18.12
CA SER A 159 4.37 -10.62 -19.48
C SER A 159 5.59 -11.33 -20.07
N ILE A 160 6.80 -10.78 -19.88
CA ILE A 160 8.05 -11.41 -20.32
C ILE A 160 8.32 -12.74 -19.61
N PHE A 161 8.03 -12.81 -18.31
CA PHE A 161 8.24 -14.02 -17.50
C PHE A 161 7.03 -14.97 -17.52
N GLN A 162 6.19 -14.92 -18.56
CA GLN A 162 5.07 -15.84 -18.78
C GLN A 162 4.11 -15.92 -17.56
N GLY A 163 3.83 -14.76 -16.93
CA GLY A 163 2.95 -14.68 -15.77
C GLY A 163 3.64 -14.89 -14.42
N SER A 164 4.96 -15.14 -14.37
CA SER A 164 5.66 -15.34 -13.09
C SER A 164 5.83 -14.05 -12.30
N PHE A 165 5.13 -13.96 -11.17
CA PHE A 165 5.16 -12.79 -10.29
C PHE A 165 6.52 -12.61 -9.58
N GLY A 166 7.14 -13.70 -9.13
CA GLY A 166 8.39 -13.65 -8.38
C GLY A 166 9.58 -13.15 -9.22
N TRP A 167 9.72 -13.64 -10.45
CA TRP A 167 10.75 -13.16 -11.38
C TRP A 167 10.56 -11.69 -11.75
N ALA A 168 9.31 -11.24 -11.88
CA ALA A 168 9.01 -9.83 -12.10
C ALA A 168 9.44 -8.96 -10.91
N ILE A 169 9.20 -9.39 -9.66
CA ILE A 169 9.64 -8.65 -8.46
C ILE A 169 11.16 -8.53 -8.39
N ILE A 170 11.88 -9.62 -8.66
CA ILE A 170 13.34 -9.60 -8.66
C ILE A 170 13.85 -8.63 -9.74
N SER A 171 13.30 -8.73 -10.94
CA SER A 171 13.73 -7.92 -12.08
C SER A 171 13.44 -6.43 -11.89
N VAL A 172 12.25 -6.07 -11.40
CA VAL A 172 11.91 -4.66 -11.13
C VAL A 172 12.81 -4.08 -10.03
N THR A 173 13.13 -4.87 -9.01
CA THR A 173 14.04 -4.46 -7.93
C THR A 173 15.45 -4.19 -8.47
N ILE A 174 15.95 -5.04 -9.36
CA ILE A 174 17.27 -4.85 -10.00
C ILE A 174 17.26 -3.57 -10.86
N ILE A 175 16.24 -3.38 -11.70
CA ILE A 175 16.12 -2.20 -12.57
C ILE A 175 16.09 -0.91 -11.74
N ILE A 176 15.27 -0.87 -10.68
CA ILE A 176 15.19 0.30 -9.78
C ILE A 176 16.54 0.53 -9.08
N ARG A 177 17.21 -0.52 -8.58
CA ARG A 177 18.54 -0.39 -7.96
C ARG A 177 19.58 0.15 -8.93
N LEU A 178 19.58 -0.31 -10.17
CA LEU A 178 20.49 0.19 -11.21
C LEU A 178 20.22 1.67 -11.53
N ALA A 179 18.96 2.08 -11.62
CA ALA A 179 18.59 3.47 -11.82
C ALA A 179 19.03 4.37 -10.63
N LEU A 180 18.97 3.83 -9.41
CA LEU A 180 19.33 4.53 -8.17
C LEU A 180 20.83 4.50 -7.83
N ILE A 181 21.66 3.76 -8.58
CA ILE A 181 23.08 3.60 -8.25
C ILE A 181 23.84 4.95 -8.31
N TRP A 182 23.48 5.81 -9.27
CA TRP A 182 24.12 7.11 -9.46
C TRP A 182 23.87 8.09 -8.29
N PRO A 183 22.61 8.34 -7.86
CA PRO A 183 22.37 9.16 -6.67
C PRO A 183 22.93 8.50 -5.40
N GLN A 184 22.83 7.17 -5.27
CA GLN A 184 23.38 6.45 -4.12
C GLN A 184 24.90 6.64 -3.98
N HIS A 185 25.65 6.61 -5.09
CA HIS A 185 27.09 6.84 -5.09
C HIS A 185 27.46 8.24 -4.57
N ARG A 186 26.70 9.28 -4.93
CA ARG A 186 26.90 10.65 -4.42
C ARG A 186 26.68 10.73 -2.90
N THR A 187 25.67 10.02 -2.40
CA THR A 187 25.38 9.92 -0.96
C THR A 187 26.51 9.19 -0.22
N MET A 188 27.05 8.10 -0.78
CA MET A 188 28.19 7.37 -0.19
C MET A 188 29.45 8.23 -0.06
N LEU A 189 29.78 9.04 -1.07
CA LEU A 189 30.91 9.98 -1.01
C LEU A 189 30.74 11.02 0.12
N SER A 190 29.51 11.50 0.32
CA SER A 190 29.19 12.44 1.39
C SER A 190 29.33 11.80 2.77
N GLN A 191 28.91 10.53 2.92
CA GLN A 191 29.07 9.78 4.16
C GLN A 191 30.55 9.55 4.52
N LYS A 192 31.41 9.22 3.56
CA LYS A 192 32.86 9.08 3.81
C LYS A 192 33.49 10.38 4.33
N LYS A 193 33.09 11.54 3.80
CA LYS A 193 33.56 12.84 4.29
C LYS A 193 33.12 13.09 5.74
N LEU A 194 31.88 12.74 6.10
CA LEU A 194 31.41 12.85 7.48
C LEU A 194 32.14 11.89 8.43
N GLN A 195 32.45 10.67 7.98
CA GLN A 195 33.26 9.72 8.75
C GLN A 195 34.66 10.27 9.03
N ALA A 196 35.29 10.93 8.05
CA ALA A 196 36.59 11.59 8.24
C ALA A 196 36.55 12.76 9.24
N LEU A 197 35.37 13.36 9.49
CA LEU A 197 35.19 14.43 10.47
C LEU A 197 34.92 13.93 11.90
N GLN A 198 34.55 12.66 12.08
CA GLN A 198 34.30 12.05 13.40
C GLN A 198 35.38 12.33 14.46
N PRO A 199 36.70 12.25 14.18
CA PRO A 199 37.71 12.60 15.18
C PRO A 199 37.67 14.08 15.60
N LYS A 200 37.41 15.01 14.68
CA LYS A 200 37.27 16.44 14.99
C LYS A 200 36.00 16.71 15.80
N ILE A 201 34.90 16.02 15.48
CA ILE A 201 33.65 16.10 16.23
C ILE A 201 33.86 15.61 17.67
N LYS A 202 34.56 14.49 17.87
CA LYS A 202 34.91 13.99 19.21
C LYS A 202 35.72 15.00 20.01
N LYS A 203 36.70 15.65 19.39
CA LYS A 203 37.49 16.70 20.06
C LYS A 203 36.62 17.87 20.53
N ILE A 204 35.68 18.34 19.71
CA ILE A 204 34.73 19.39 20.08
C ILE A 204 33.84 18.94 21.25
N GLN A 205 33.35 17.70 21.22
CA GLN A 205 32.56 17.12 22.30
C GLN A 205 33.36 17.01 23.61
N ASP A 206 34.64 16.65 23.52
CA ASP A 206 35.52 16.52 24.68
C ASP A 206 35.90 17.87 25.31
N GLU A 207 36.14 18.90 24.49
CA GLU A 207 36.48 20.25 24.94
C GLU A 207 35.29 21.01 25.55
N ASN A 208 34.04 20.64 25.22
CA ASN A 208 32.85 21.40 25.60
C ASN A 208 31.84 20.55 26.39
N LYS A 209 32.33 19.55 27.15
CA LYS A 209 31.51 18.67 28.00
C LYS A 209 30.60 19.50 28.91
N GLY A 210 29.31 19.18 28.91
CA GLY A 210 28.30 19.85 29.74
C GLY A 210 27.54 20.98 29.05
N ASN A 211 27.98 21.48 27.89
CA ASN A 211 27.27 22.53 27.14
C ASN A 211 26.84 22.07 25.73
N GLN A 212 25.68 21.42 25.66
CA GLN A 212 25.10 20.88 24.41
C GLN A 212 24.86 21.97 23.35
N GLN A 213 24.51 23.19 23.77
CA GLN A 213 24.28 24.30 22.85
C GLN A 213 25.57 24.71 22.14
N VAL A 214 26.66 24.89 22.89
CA VAL A 214 27.98 25.23 22.33
C VAL A 214 28.52 24.11 21.44
N ILE A 215 28.32 22.85 21.83
CA ILE A 215 28.69 21.69 21.01
C ILE A 215 27.97 21.73 19.66
N GLY A 216 26.65 21.96 19.64
CA GLY A 216 25.86 22.01 18.40
C GLY A 216 26.33 23.10 17.44
N ILE A 217 26.62 24.29 17.95
CA ILE A 217 27.10 25.43 17.16
C ILE A 217 28.48 25.13 16.55
N LYS A 218 29.45 24.67 17.37
CA LYS A 218 30.80 24.34 16.89
C LYS A 218 30.82 23.20 15.88
N ILE A 219 29.96 22.20 16.04
CA ILE A 219 29.80 21.13 15.04
C ILE A 219 29.26 21.69 13.72
N MET A 220 28.29 22.60 13.76
CA MET A 220 27.74 23.21 12.55
C MET A 220 28.77 24.12 11.85
N GLU A 221 29.58 24.86 12.61
CA GLU A 221 30.70 25.65 12.08
C GLU A 221 31.75 24.75 11.42
N LEU A 222 32.08 23.61 12.03
CA LEU A 222 32.98 22.62 11.44
C LEU A 222 32.43 22.10 10.10
N TYR A 223 31.14 21.76 10.02
CA TYR A 223 30.51 21.33 8.76
C TYR A 223 30.58 22.40 7.67
N LYS A 224 30.34 23.68 8.02
CA LYS A 224 30.48 24.80 7.08
C LYS A 224 31.92 24.99 6.62
N LYS A 225 32.90 24.94 7.54
CA LYS A 225 34.33 25.10 7.25
C LYS A 225 34.85 24.02 6.30
N GLU A 226 34.40 22.79 6.50
CA GLU A 226 34.80 21.61 5.71
C GLU A 226 33.91 21.43 4.45
N LYS A 227 32.93 22.31 4.24
CA LYS A 227 31.95 22.28 3.13
C LYS A 227 31.25 20.92 3.00
N VAL A 228 30.92 20.29 4.13
CA VAL A 228 30.21 19.01 4.17
C VAL A 228 28.76 19.25 4.58
N ASN A 229 27.81 18.75 3.79
CA ASN A 229 26.38 18.82 4.13
C ASN A 229 25.98 17.57 4.96
N PRO A 230 25.61 17.72 6.24
CA PRO A 230 25.16 16.59 7.06
C PRO A 230 23.88 15.93 6.53
N PHE A 231 23.01 16.69 5.85
CA PHE A 231 21.75 16.20 5.28
C PHE A 231 21.92 15.48 3.94
N GLY A 232 23.10 15.58 3.30
CA GLY A 232 23.38 14.86 2.06
C GLY A 232 23.30 13.34 2.23
N SER A 233 23.53 12.85 3.45
CA SER A 233 23.51 11.42 3.79
C SER A 233 22.09 10.86 3.94
N CYS A 234 21.13 11.63 4.46
CA CYS A 234 19.74 11.18 4.59
C CYS A 234 18.90 11.42 3.32
N GLY A 235 19.39 12.23 2.37
CA GLY A 235 18.70 12.53 1.11
C GLY A 235 18.27 11.30 0.31
N PHE A 236 19.10 10.26 0.26
CA PHE A 236 18.76 9.02 -0.45
C PHE A 236 17.58 8.28 0.18
N LEU A 237 17.46 8.28 1.51
CA LEU A 237 16.34 7.64 2.21
C LEU A 237 15.01 8.30 1.83
N PHE A 238 14.99 9.62 1.65
CA PHE A 238 13.78 10.34 1.22
C PHE A 238 13.31 9.97 -0.18
N ILE A 239 14.21 9.56 -1.08
CA ILE A 239 13.84 9.07 -2.41
C ILE A 239 13.40 7.60 -2.33
N GLN A 240 14.05 6.82 -1.47
CA GLN A 240 13.78 5.38 -1.32
C GLN A 240 12.38 5.10 -0.73
N ILE A 241 11.94 5.86 0.28
CA ILE A 241 10.67 5.61 0.98
C ILE A 241 9.45 5.72 0.02
N PRO A 242 9.29 6.80 -0.78
CA PRO A 242 8.20 6.90 -1.75
C PRO A 242 8.20 5.77 -2.78
N ILE A 243 9.38 5.37 -3.29
CA ILE A 243 9.49 4.27 -4.27
C ILE A 243 9.02 2.96 -3.65
N LEU A 244 9.42 2.67 -2.40
CA LEU A 244 8.97 1.48 -1.69
C LEU A 244 7.46 1.48 -1.49
N LEU A 245 6.88 2.61 -1.07
CA LEU A 245 5.44 2.75 -0.89
C LEU A 245 4.69 2.54 -2.21
N VAL A 246 5.21 3.07 -3.32
CA VAL A 246 4.60 2.87 -4.65
C VAL A 246 4.65 1.40 -5.05
N LEU A 247 5.81 0.75 -4.95
CA LEU A 247 5.95 -0.66 -5.30
C LEU A 247 5.06 -1.55 -4.43
N TYR A 248 4.97 -1.26 -3.13
CA TYR A 248 4.06 -1.94 -2.21
C TYR A 248 2.60 -1.81 -2.65
N ASN A 249 2.15 -0.60 -3.00
CA ASN A 249 0.79 -0.38 -3.50
C ASN A 249 0.55 -1.09 -4.83
N VAL A 250 1.52 -1.07 -5.76
CA VAL A 250 1.45 -1.80 -7.03
C VAL A 250 1.26 -3.30 -6.80
N ILE A 251 2.03 -3.89 -5.88
CA ILE A 251 1.95 -5.31 -5.53
C ILE A 251 0.59 -5.65 -4.90
N LEU A 252 0.13 -4.85 -3.94
CA LEU A 252 -1.15 -5.11 -3.27
C LEU A 252 -2.35 -4.98 -4.20
N SER A 253 -2.31 -4.00 -5.10
CA SER A 253 -3.41 -3.71 -6.00
C SER A 253 -3.28 -4.41 -7.35
N ILE A 254 -2.34 -5.35 -7.49
CA ILE A 254 -2.10 -6.05 -8.76
C ILE A 254 -3.33 -6.81 -9.27
N LYS A 255 -4.17 -7.32 -8.34
CA LYS A 255 -5.42 -8.02 -8.64
C LYS A 255 -6.60 -7.08 -8.89
N ASP A 256 -6.45 -5.78 -8.60
CA ASP A 256 -7.52 -4.82 -8.77
C ASP A 256 -7.61 -4.41 -10.25
N HIS A 257 -8.67 -4.88 -10.92
CA HIS A 257 -8.96 -4.55 -12.31
C HIS A 257 -9.06 -3.02 -12.56
N SER A 258 -9.38 -2.21 -11.55
CA SER A 258 -9.40 -0.75 -11.75
C SER A 258 -8.04 -0.15 -12.11
N ASN A 259 -6.94 -0.85 -11.81
CA ASN A 259 -5.60 -0.43 -12.20
C ASN A 259 -5.31 -0.58 -13.69
N THR A 260 -6.12 -1.34 -14.45
CA THR A 260 -5.97 -1.39 -15.92
C THR A 260 -6.17 -0.02 -16.56
N TYR A 261 -6.84 0.91 -15.87
CA TYR A 261 -6.91 2.32 -16.25
C TYR A 261 -5.53 2.98 -16.42
N TYR A 262 -4.51 2.50 -15.72
CA TYR A 262 -3.15 3.03 -15.78
C TYR A 262 -2.28 2.35 -16.83
N LEU A 263 -2.75 1.28 -17.48
CA LEU A 263 -1.98 0.57 -18.48
C LEU A 263 -1.75 1.42 -19.73
N TYR A 264 -0.57 1.26 -20.31
CA TYR A 264 -0.22 1.82 -21.61
C TYR A 264 -0.76 0.93 -22.72
N GLY A 265 -1.04 1.52 -23.88
CA GLY A 265 -1.75 0.85 -24.99
C GLY A 265 -1.24 -0.56 -25.35
N ALA A 266 0.08 -0.78 -25.31
CA ALA A 266 0.68 -2.09 -25.61
C ALA A 266 0.32 -3.20 -24.60
N LEU A 267 -0.07 -2.84 -23.37
CA LEU A 267 -0.36 -3.76 -22.27
C LEU A 267 -1.84 -3.79 -21.89
N ASN A 268 -2.71 -3.01 -22.55
CA ASN A 268 -4.13 -2.90 -22.20
C ASN A 268 -4.91 -4.22 -22.29
N GLN A 269 -4.41 -5.19 -23.05
CA GLN A 269 -5.01 -6.51 -23.22
C GLN A 269 -4.45 -7.57 -22.26
N PHE A 270 -3.57 -7.18 -21.33
CA PHE A 270 -2.97 -8.12 -20.40
C PHE A 270 -4.01 -8.67 -19.42
N ASP A 271 -4.14 -9.99 -19.35
CA ASP A 271 -5.05 -10.65 -18.42
C ASP A 271 -4.40 -10.83 -17.05
N ILE A 272 -4.91 -10.09 -16.07
CA ILE A 272 -4.45 -10.14 -14.67
C ILE A 272 -4.67 -11.52 -14.02
N SER A 273 -5.63 -12.31 -14.52
CA SER A 273 -5.91 -13.64 -13.97
C SER A 273 -4.81 -14.66 -14.29
N SER A 274 -3.99 -14.39 -15.32
CA SER A 274 -2.88 -15.25 -15.75
C SER A 274 -1.65 -15.21 -14.83
N ILE A 275 -1.65 -14.33 -13.82
CA ILE A 275 -0.50 -14.12 -12.94
C ILE A 275 -0.34 -15.28 -11.95
N ASN A 276 0.82 -15.93 -11.98
CA ASN A 276 1.20 -16.96 -11.02
C ASN A 276 1.94 -16.33 -9.82
N PHE A 277 1.28 -16.36 -8.65
CA PHE A 277 1.80 -15.82 -7.39
C PHE A 277 2.64 -16.81 -6.59
N ASN A 278 2.69 -18.08 -6.99
CA ASN A 278 3.51 -19.09 -6.35
C ASN A 278 4.95 -18.99 -6.86
N PHE A 279 5.91 -18.93 -5.94
CA PHE A 279 7.33 -18.80 -6.25
C PHE A 279 8.14 -19.58 -5.22
N PHE A 280 8.84 -20.65 -5.66
CA PHE A 280 9.56 -21.57 -4.77
C PHE A 280 8.71 -22.10 -3.60
N ASP A 281 7.51 -22.59 -3.88
CA ASP A 281 6.52 -23.06 -2.88
C ASP A 281 6.02 -21.99 -1.90
N LEU A 282 6.33 -20.71 -2.14
CA LEU A 282 5.83 -19.57 -1.38
C LEU A 282 4.73 -18.86 -2.15
N ASN A 283 3.62 -18.53 -1.47
CA ASN A 283 2.61 -17.66 -2.05
C ASN A 283 2.95 -16.21 -1.73
N LEU A 284 3.39 -15.46 -2.74
CA LEU A 284 3.93 -14.11 -2.57
C LEU A 284 2.87 -13.06 -2.16
N LEU A 285 1.58 -13.40 -2.24
CA LEU A 285 0.48 -12.52 -1.79
C LEU A 285 -0.13 -12.94 -0.45
N GLN A 286 0.34 -14.04 0.16
CA GLN A 286 -0.16 -14.45 1.46
C GLN A 286 0.41 -13.56 2.56
N ASN A 287 -0.47 -12.85 3.27
CA ASN A 287 -0.10 -12.02 4.40
C ASN A 287 0.07 -12.88 5.67
N GLY A 288 1.28 -12.91 6.23
CA GLY A 288 1.57 -13.58 7.50
C GLY A 288 1.82 -15.09 7.39
N GLY A 289 1.80 -15.78 8.54
CA GLY A 289 2.07 -17.21 8.63
C GLY A 289 3.56 -17.59 8.62
N THR A 290 3.82 -18.88 8.46
CA THR A 290 5.19 -19.45 8.46
C THR A 290 6.04 -18.91 7.31
N GLN A 291 5.44 -18.72 6.13
CA GLN A 291 6.12 -18.15 4.96
C GLN A 291 6.62 -16.72 5.21
N GLY A 292 5.77 -15.87 5.80
CA GLY A 292 6.15 -14.50 6.16
C GLY A 292 7.31 -14.45 7.16
N LEU A 293 7.32 -15.37 8.15
CA LEU A 293 8.42 -15.48 9.11
C LEU A 293 9.74 -15.91 8.44
N ILE A 294 9.69 -16.90 7.55
CA ILE A 294 10.87 -17.36 6.81
C ILE A 294 11.47 -16.21 6.00
N LEU A 295 10.64 -15.47 5.26
CA LEU A 295 11.07 -14.31 4.48
C LEU A 295 11.64 -13.19 5.37
N ALA A 296 11.00 -12.88 6.49
CA ALA A 296 11.47 -11.85 7.42
C ALA A 296 12.84 -12.19 8.02
N ILE A 297 13.04 -13.45 8.43
CA ILE A 297 14.33 -13.94 8.94
C ILE A 297 15.39 -13.88 7.84
N ALA A 298 15.06 -14.34 6.62
CA ALA A 298 15.98 -14.30 5.49
C ALA A 298 16.42 -12.86 5.17
N VAL A 299 15.47 -11.91 5.10
CA VAL A 299 15.77 -10.49 4.88
C VAL A 299 16.64 -9.94 6.02
N GLY A 300 16.33 -10.26 7.28
CA GLY A 300 17.13 -9.83 8.43
C GLY A 300 18.57 -10.35 8.39
N LEU A 301 18.77 -11.63 8.03
CA LEU A 301 20.11 -12.22 7.87
C LEU A 301 20.87 -11.57 6.72
N ILE A 302 20.24 -11.39 5.56
CA ILE A 302 20.85 -10.71 4.41
C ILE A 302 21.22 -9.28 4.77
N GLN A 303 20.35 -8.55 5.48
CA GLN A 303 20.62 -7.17 5.90
C GLN A 303 21.76 -7.10 6.92
N PHE A 304 21.84 -8.07 7.85
CA PHE A 304 22.96 -8.17 8.78
C PHE A 304 24.29 -8.39 8.04
N ILE A 305 24.31 -9.30 7.07
CA ILE A 305 25.48 -9.55 6.22
C ILE A 305 25.84 -8.28 5.43
N GLN A 306 24.85 -7.61 4.82
CA GLN A 306 25.06 -6.37 4.07
C GLN A 306 25.69 -5.27 4.95
N ILE A 307 25.19 -5.10 6.19
CA ILE A 307 25.76 -4.12 7.13
C ILE A 307 27.20 -4.48 7.46
N LYS A 308 27.48 -5.76 7.76
CA LYS A 308 28.83 -6.23 8.11
C LYS A 308 29.82 -6.07 6.96
N LEU A 309 29.40 -6.27 5.72
CA LEU A 309 30.23 -6.05 4.53
C LEU A 309 30.43 -4.56 4.20
N SER A 310 29.53 -3.69 4.68
CA SER A 310 29.61 -2.24 4.45
C SER A 310 30.43 -1.47 5.50
N LEU A 311 30.73 -2.11 6.64
CA LEU A 311 31.59 -1.60 7.71
C LEU A 311 33.06 -1.89 7.41
#